data_AF-A0A6M0A6W3-F1
#
_entry.id   AF-A0A6M0A6W3-F1
#
_cell.length_a   1.000
_cell.length_b   1.000
_cell.length_c   1.000
_cell.angle_alpha   90.00
_cell.angle_beta   90.00
_cell.angle_gamma   90.00
#
_symmetry.space_group_name_H-M   'P 1'
#
loop_
_entity.id
_entity.type
_entity.pdbx_description
1 polymer ?
#
loop_
_entity_poly.entity_id
_entity_poly.type
_entity_poly.pdbx_seq_one_letter_code
_entity_poly.pdbx_strand_id
1 'polypeptide(L)'
;SDNSLDVRVEALRQIATGWKHEPEILELLKQWVVSDNSLDVRVEALRQIATGWKHEPEILELLKQWVVSDNSLDVRLEVLRQIATGWKHEVGIFELFTQRLVSDDSWNVRLEVLRQIVTGWKHEVGILELFTQRLVSDDSWNVRLEALQQIVTVWKDEPRILELLTQRLVSDDSWNVRLEALRQIAAGWKHEPGIFELLHHTTLNDSFQRENKYQNNPRQIALEAIVKHYPEHPQTLPLLQDRAENDSDEQLREWAKKKLQQLEN
;
A
#
# COMPACT_ATOMS: atom_id res chain seq x y z
N SER A 1 -29.25 -9.22 14.15
CA SER A 1 -28.96 -7.81 13.80
C SER A 1 -28.65 -7.68 12.32
N ASP A 2 -27.89 -8.60 11.74
CA ASP A 2 -27.33 -8.46 10.38
C ASP A 2 -28.39 -8.61 9.28
N ASN A 3 -29.35 -9.54 9.44
CA ASN A 3 -30.52 -9.65 8.55
C ASN A 3 -31.31 -8.35 8.40
N SER A 4 -31.28 -7.46 9.40
CA SER A 4 -31.97 -6.16 9.29
C SER A 4 -31.17 -5.14 8.48
N LEU A 5 -29.85 -5.24 8.43
CA LEU A 5 -29.00 -4.36 7.62
C LEU A 5 -29.02 -4.80 6.16
N ASP A 6 -28.93 -6.10 5.90
CA ASP A 6 -29.04 -6.65 4.54
C ASP A 6 -30.37 -6.28 3.89
N VAL A 7 -31.48 -6.39 4.65
CA VAL A 7 -32.80 -5.98 4.18
C VAL A 7 -32.86 -4.47 3.91
N ARG A 8 -32.22 -3.63 4.74
CA ARG A 8 -32.19 -2.17 4.52
C ARG A 8 -31.38 -1.80 3.28
N VAL A 9 -30.20 -2.40 3.10
CA VAL A 9 -29.34 -2.20 1.93
C VAL A 9 -30.06 -2.65 0.66
N GLU A 10 -30.71 -3.81 0.69
CA GLU A 10 -31.47 -4.30 -0.46
C GLU A 10 -32.70 -3.43 -0.75
N ALA A 11 -33.46 -3.01 0.26
CA ALA A 11 -34.57 -2.08 0.08
C ALA A 11 -34.09 -0.76 -0.55
N LEU A 12 -32.96 -0.22 -0.10
CA LEU A 12 -32.35 0.97 -0.67
C LEU A 12 -32.03 0.78 -2.16
N ARG A 13 -31.43 -0.35 -2.56
CA ARG A 13 -31.16 -0.68 -3.97
C ARG A 13 -32.42 -0.72 -4.81
N GLN A 14 -33.47 -1.38 -4.32
CA GLN A 14 -34.75 -1.47 -5.02
C GLN A 14 -35.41 -0.10 -5.16
N ILE A 15 -35.32 0.74 -4.12
CA ILE A 15 -35.82 2.12 -4.17
C ILE A 15 -35.07 2.95 -5.21
N ALA A 16 -33.74 2.92 -5.17
CA ALA A 16 -32.90 3.70 -6.09
C ALA A 16 -33.09 3.29 -7.56
N THR A 17 -33.25 1.99 -7.82
CA THR A 17 -33.43 1.47 -9.18
C THR A 17 -34.87 1.62 -9.70
N GLY A 18 -35.87 1.34 -8.86
CA GLY A 18 -37.28 1.36 -9.24
C GLY A 18 -37.87 2.77 -9.42
N TRP A 19 -37.35 3.76 -8.68
CA TRP A 19 -37.88 5.13 -8.66
C TRP A 19 -36.82 6.18 -9.04
N LYS A 20 -35.83 5.79 -9.86
CA LYS A 20 -34.72 6.66 -10.30
C LYS A 20 -35.15 8.00 -10.90
N HIS A 21 -36.33 8.05 -11.51
CA HIS A 21 -36.87 9.24 -12.18
C HIS A 21 -37.57 10.22 -11.22
N GLU A 22 -37.83 9.82 -9.98
CA GLU A 22 -38.45 10.66 -8.96
C GLU A 22 -37.34 11.47 -8.25
N PRO A 23 -37.33 12.82 -8.34
CA PRO A 23 -36.26 13.64 -7.78
C PRO A 23 -36.11 13.50 -6.26
N GLU A 24 -37.19 13.18 -5.55
CA GLU A 24 -37.19 12.96 -4.11
C GLU A 24 -36.32 11.77 -3.69
N ILE A 25 -36.10 10.79 -4.58
CA ILE A 25 -35.25 9.64 -4.29
C ILE A 25 -33.79 10.05 -4.20
N LEU A 26 -33.33 10.92 -5.11
CA LEU A 26 -31.97 11.44 -5.04
C LEU A 26 -31.75 12.20 -3.73
N GLU A 27 -32.69 13.05 -3.34
CA GLU A 27 -32.61 13.81 -2.08
C GLU A 27 -32.62 12.90 -0.84
N LEU A 28 -33.43 11.84 -0.85
CA LEU A 28 -33.44 10.84 0.22
C LEU A 28 -32.09 10.11 0.33
N LEU A 29 -31.51 9.69 -0.80
CA LEU A 29 -30.20 9.05 -0.81
C LEU A 29 -29.11 10.01 -0.30
N LYS A 30 -29.12 11.29 -0.73
CA LYS A 30 -28.18 12.32 -0.23
C LYS A 30 -28.28 12.46 1.28
N GLN A 31 -29.49 12.46 1.84
CA GLN A 31 -29.70 12.49 3.29
C GLN A 31 -29.15 11.24 3.98
N TRP A 32 -29.36 10.05 3.43
CA TRP A 32 -28.81 8.81 3.99
C TRP A 32 -27.28 8.78 3.98
N VAL A 33 -26.63 9.28 2.93
CA VAL A 33 -25.16 9.40 2.91
C VAL A 33 -24.67 10.24 4.08
N VAL A 34 -25.36 11.31 4.46
CA VAL A 34 -24.88 12.25 5.49
C VAL A 34 -25.29 11.85 6.91
N SER A 35 -26.49 11.31 7.09
CA SER A 35 -27.15 11.22 8.40
C SER A 35 -27.44 9.80 8.89
N ASP A 36 -27.34 8.77 8.05
CA ASP A 36 -27.65 7.41 8.50
C ASP A 36 -26.57 6.91 9.47
N ASN A 37 -26.98 6.22 10.53
CA ASN A 37 -26.05 5.68 11.53
C ASN A 37 -25.31 4.44 11.02
N SER A 38 -25.82 3.77 9.99
CA SER A 38 -25.19 2.57 9.41
C SER A 38 -24.27 2.95 8.26
N LEU A 39 -22.97 2.67 8.42
CA LEU A 39 -21.97 2.86 7.36
C LEU A 39 -22.33 2.09 6.07
N ASP A 40 -22.89 0.89 6.18
CA ASP A 40 -23.32 0.10 5.02
C ASP A 40 -24.41 0.81 4.22
N VAL A 41 -25.38 1.42 4.92
CA VAL A 41 -26.46 2.21 4.28
C VAL A 41 -25.88 3.48 3.65
N ARG A 42 -24.98 4.19 4.34
CA ARG A 42 -24.34 5.40 3.80
C ARG A 42 -23.54 5.09 2.52
N VAL A 43 -22.72 4.03 2.57
CA VAL A 43 -21.89 3.59 1.43
C VAL A 43 -22.76 3.10 0.28
N GLU A 44 -23.83 2.35 0.56
CA GLU A 44 -24.75 1.91 -0.50
C GLU A 44 -25.51 3.09 -1.12
N ALA A 45 -26.01 4.04 -0.31
CA ALA A 45 -26.66 5.25 -0.81
C ALA A 45 -25.72 6.01 -1.77
N LEU A 46 -24.45 6.19 -1.37
CA LEU A 46 -23.43 6.82 -2.20
C LEU A 46 -23.23 6.07 -3.51
N ARG A 47 -23.12 4.74 -3.49
CA ARG A 47 -23.00 3.91 -4.70
C ARG A 47 -24.18 4.10 -5.64
N GLN A 48 -25.39 4.08 -5.10
CA GLN A 48 -26.59 4.29 -5.88
C GLN A 48 -26.62 5.69 -6.52
N ILE A 49 -26.24 6.74 -5.76
CA ILE A 49 -26.10 8.10 -6.29
C ILE A 49 -25.08 8.14 -7.44
N ALA A 50 -23.86 7.64 -7.20
CA ALA A 50 -22.76 7.72 -8.15
C ALA A 50 -23.05 6.95 -9.46
N THR A 51 -23.78 5.84 -9.38
CA THR A 51 -24.12 5.01 -10.55
C THR A 51 -25.39 5.48 -11.25
N GLY A 52 -26.44 5.78 -10.48
CA GLY A 52 -27.74 6.19 -11.01
C GLY A 52 -27.69 7.58 -11.63
N TRP A 53 -27.08 8.54 -10.94
CA TRP A 53 -27.12 9.95 -11.31
C TRP A 53 -25.79 10.45 -11.90
N LYS A 54 -24.98 9.53 -12.44
CA LYS A 54 -23.63 9.82 -12.96
C LYS A 54 -23.54 11.02 -13.94
N HIS A 55 -24.58 11.22 -14.74
CA HIS A 55 -24.62 12.25 -15.79
C HIS A 55 -25.02 13.63 -15.27
N GLU A 56 -25.42 13.74 -14.00
CA GLU A 56 -25.77 15.01 -13.38
C GLU A 56 -24.50 15.68 -12.85
N PRO A 57 -24.12 16.88 -13.35
CA PRO A 57 -22.87 17.53 -12.97
C PRO A 57 -22.73 17.80 -11.47
N GLU A 58 -23.85 18.02 -10.77
CA GLU A 58 -23.87 18.25 -9.33
C GLU A 58 -23.38 17.05 -8.51
N ILE A 59 -23.50 15.83 -9.05
CA ILE A 59 -23.10 14.62 -8.33
C ILE A 59 -21.59 14.57 -8.17
N LEU A 60 -20.83 14.94 -9.20
CA LEU A 60 -19.38 14.99 -9.08
C LEU A 60 -18.95 16.00 -8.01
N GLU A 61 -19.55 17.20 -8.01
CA GLU A 61 -19.24 18.22 -7.00
C GLU A 61 -19.60 17.76 -5.58
N LEU A 62 -20.71 17.04 -5.42
CA LEU A 62 -21.10 16.46 -4.14
C LEU A 62 -20.11 15.38 -3.67
N LEU A 63 -19.67 14.49 -4.57
CA LEU A 63 -18.63 13.51 -4.28
C LEU A 63 -17.32 14.21 -3.87
N LYS A 64 -16.89 15.25 -4.60
CA LYS A 64 -15.71 16.06 -4.23
C LYS A 64 -15.82 16.66 -2.83
N GLN A 65 -17.02 17.11 -2.43
CA GLN A 65 -17.24 17.60 -1.08
C GLN A 65 -17.13 16.48 -0.04
N TRP A 66 -17.79 15.34 -0.24
CA TRP A 66 -17.79 14.23 0.71
C TRP A 66 -16.40 13.61 0.92
N VAL A 67 -15.56 13.51 -0.11
CA VAL A 67 -14.18 13.03 0.09
C VAL A 67 -13.34 13.99 0.94
N VAL A 68 -13.72 15.26 1.02
CA VAL A 68 -12.99 16.27 1.81
C VAL A 68 -13.54 16.39 3.23
N SER A 69 -14.86 16.36 3.39
CA SER A 69 -15.53 16.72 4.65
C SER A 69 -16.07 15.55 5.46
N ASP A 70 -16.25 14.36 4.87
CA ASP A 70 -16.85 13.25 5.60
C ASP A 70 -15.89 12.67 6.64
N ASN A 71 -16.36 12.55 7.88
CA ASN A 71 -15.57 12.02 8.99
C ASN A 71 -15.32 10.50 8.85
N SER A 72 -16.17 9.77 8.12
CA SER A 72 -16.02 8.33 7.92
C SER A 72 -15.00 8.03 6.83
N LEU A 73 -13.96 7.28 7.19
CA LEU A 73 -12.99 6.78 6.22
C LEU A 73 -13.63 5.87 5.17
N ASP A 74 -14.67 5.10 5.53
CA ASP A 74 -15.34 4.18 4.60
C ASP A 74 -16.11 4.93 3.52
N VAL A 75 -16.74 6.05 3.90
CA VAL A 75 -17.39 6.95 2.94
C VAL A 75 -16.34 7.59 2.04
N ARG A 76 -15.27 8.18 2.59
CA ARG A 76 -14.20 8.81 1.79
C ARG A 76 -13.56 7.81 0.81
N LEU A 77 -13.30 6.58 1.25
CA LEU A 77 -12.77 5.50 0.40
C LEU A 77 -13.73 5.14 -0.72
N GLU A 78 -15.02 4.97 -0.42
CA GLU A 78 -16.01 4.68 -1.46
C GLU A 78 -16.12 5.83 -2.46
N VAL A 79 -16.14 7.08 -2.00
CA VAL A 79 -16.14 8.24 -2.89
C VAL A 79 -14.92 8.21 -3.83
N LEU A 80 -13.71 7.99 -3.31
CA LEU A 80 -12.51 7.92 -4.15
C LEU A 80 -12.64 6.84 -5.23
N ARG A 81 -13.15 5.65 -4.88
CA ARG A 81 -13.35 4.56 -5.84
C ARG A 81 -14.39 4.92 -6.91
N GLN A 82 -15.49 5.55 -6.51
CA GLN A 82 -16.51 6.01 -7.45
C GLN A 82 -15.97 7.09 -8.38
N ILE A 83 -15.26 8.09 -7.86
CA ILE A 83 -14.63 9.14 -8.67
C ILE A 83 -13.62 8.55 -9.65
N ALA A 84 -12.70 7.69 -9.20
CA ALA A 84 -11.69 7.08 -10.05
C ALA A 84 -12.30 6.19 -11.16
N THR A 85 -13.43 5.53 -10.88
CA THR A 85 -14.12 4.69 -11.88
C THR A 85 -14.94 5.52 -12.86
N GLY A 86 -15.64 6.54 -12.35
CA GLY A 86 -16.66 7.25 -13.10
C GLY A 86 -16.18 8.51 -13.79
N TRP A 87 -15.21 9.21 -13.20
CA TRP A 87 -14.88 10.61 -13.51
C TRP A 87 -13.37 10.88 -13.57
N LYS A 88 -12.51 9.86 -13.70
CA LYS A 88 -11.03 10.06 -13.71
C LYS A 88 -10.50 11.07 -14.74
N HIS A 89 -11.24 11.32 -15.81
CA HIS A 89 -10.86 12.27 -16.87
C HIS A 89 -11.42 13.69 -16.66
N GLU A 90 -12.20 13.90 -15.60
CA GLU A 90 -12.73 15.21 -15.27
C GLU A 90 -11.65 16.12 -14.68
N VAL A 91 -11.80 17.42 -14.93
CA VAL A 91 -10.86 18.44 -14.49
C VAL A 91 -10.78 18.46 -12.95
N GLY A 92 -9.55 18.53 -12.44
CA GLY A 92 -9.26 18.66 -11.01
C GLY A 92 -9.32 17.33 -10.23
N ILE A 93 -9.66 16.20 -10.84
CA ILE A 93 -9.70 14.91 -10.12
C ILE A 93 -8.31 14.44 -9.73
N PHE A 94 -7.32 14.59 -10.62
CA PHE A 94 -5.94 14.28 -10.26
C PHE A 94 -5.46 15.13 -9.06
N GLU A 95 -5.71 16.44 -9.08
CA GLU A 95 -5.34 17.35 -7.99
C GLU A 95 -6.06 17.02 -6.67
N LEU A 96 -7.34 16.64 -6.74
CA LEU A 96 -8.08 16.17 -5.57
C LEU A 96 -7.42 14.94 -4.96
N PHE A 97 -7.02 13.96 -5.78
CA PHE A 97 -6.35 12.76 -5.32
C PHE A 97 -4.98 13.09 -4.72
N THR A 98 -4.15 13.89 -5.39
CA THR A 98 -2.84 14.27 -4.83
C THR A 98 -3.00 15.04 -3.52
N GLN A 99 -4.01 15.89 -3.38
CA GLN A 99 -4.32 16.55 -2.12
C GLN A 99 -4.69 15.53 -1.03
N ARG A 100 -5.60 14.59 -1.31
CA ARG A 100 -5.98 13.53 -0.34
C ARG A 100 -4.79 12.66 0.05
N LEU A 101 -3.88 12.36 -0.89
CA LEU A 101 -2.65 11.62 -0.60
C LEU A 101 -1.75 12.37 0.38
N VAL A 102 -1.74 13.69 0.33
CA VAL A 102 -0.85 14.50 1.17
C VAL A 102 -1.46 14.82 2.53
N SER A 103 -2.78 15.08 2.57
CA SER A 103 -3.43 15.70 3.74
C SER A 103 -4.48 14.85 4.44
N ASP A 104 -4.90 13.69 3.92
CA ASP A 104 -5.89 12.87 4.63
C ASP A 104 -5.25 12.22 5.86
N ASP A 105 -5.89 12.36 7.01
CA ASP A 105 -5.39 11.82 8.28
C ASP A 105 -5.36 10.28 8.28
N SER A 106 -6.25 9.64 7.52
CA SER A 106 -6.35 8.18 7.46
C SER A 106 -5.34 7.61 6.47
N TRP A 107 -4.42 6.79 6.99
CA TRP A 107 -3.48 6.04 6.15
C TRP A 107 -4.17 5.12 5.15
N ASN A 108 -5.37 4.61 5.46
CA ASN A 108 -6.17 3.79 4.54
C ASN A 108 -6.58 4.60 3.30
N VAL A 109 -6.99 5.85 3.51
CA VAL A 109 -7.37 6.75 2.42
C VAL A 109 -6.15 7.09 1.58
N ARG A 110 -5.04 7.51 2.20
CA ARG A 110 -3.79 7.79 1.49
C ARG A 110 -3.30 6.60 0.66
N LEU A 111 -3.37 5.39 1.22
CA LEU A 111 -2.99 4.15 0.54
C LEU A 111 -3.91 3.85 -0.65
N GLU A 112 -5.23 3.98 -0.51
CA GLU A 112 -6.17 3.82 -1.64
C GLU A 112 -5.84 4.82 -2.75
N VAL A 113 -5.55 6.08 -2.40
CA VAL A 113 -5.17 7.10 -3.38
C VAL A 113 -3.91 6.72 -4.16
N LEU A 114 -2.86 6.18 -3.51
CA LEU A 114 -1.67 5.68 -4.23
C LEU A 114 -2.05 4.67 -5.32
N ARG A 115 -2.89 3.69 -4.98
CA ARG A 115 -3.33 2.64 -5.92
C ARG A 115 -4.13 3.22 -7.09
N GLN A 116 -5.01 4.18 -6.81
CA GLN A 116 -5.81 4.83 -7.84
C GLN A 116 -4.97 5.73 -8.75
N ILE A 117 -3.98 6.46 -8.20
CA ILE A 117 -3.07 7.31 -8.99
C ILE A 117 -2.30 6.46 -10.02
N VAL A 118 -1.75 5.30 -9.63
CA VAL A 118 -1.04 4.44 -10.58
C VAL A 118 -1.97 3.88 -11.66
N THR A 119 -3.20 3.52 -11.30
CA THR A 119 -4.17 2.95 -12.24
C THR A 119 -4.67 3.97 -13.26
N GLY A 120 -4.94 5.20 -12.83
CA GLY A 120 -5.55 6.24 -13.67
C GLY A 120 -4.56 7.19 -14.33
N TRP A 121 -3.42 7.45 -13.69
CA TRP A 121 -2.60 8.63 -13.98
C TRP A 121 -1.10 8.36 -14.05
N LYS A 122 -0.59 7.11 -14.03
CA LYS A 122 0.87 6.81 -14.00
C LYS A 122 1.78 7.56 -15.00
N HIS A 123 1.23 8.14 -16.06
CA HIS A 123 1.96 8.91 -17.07
C HIS A 123 2.01 10.42 -16.79
N GLU A 124 1.29 10.91 -15.77
CA GLU A 124 1.34 12.30 -15.35
C GLU A 124 2.71 12.64 -14.75
N VAL A 125 3.18 13.85 -15.08
CA VAL A 125 4.48 14.34 -14.62
C VAL A 125 4.45 14.53 -13.10
N GLY A 126 5.56 14.16 -12.44
CA GLY A 126 5.75 14.39 -11.01
C GLY A 126 5.18 13.30 -10.08
N ILE A 127 4.48 12.28 -10.61
CA ILE A 127 3.97 11.18 -9.76
C ILE A 127 5.09 10.44 -9.05
N LEU A 128 6.18 10.11 -9.75
CA LEU A 128 7.31 9.42 -9.11
C LEU A 128 7.87 10.24 -7.94
N GLU A 129 7.91 11.57 -8.07
CA GLU A 129 8.38 12.45 -7.00
C GLU A 129 7.40 12.48 -5.82
N LEU A 130 6.09 12.56 -6.10
CA LEU A 130 5.05 12.48 -5.09
C LEU A 130 5.11 11.16 -4.31
N PHE A 131 5.29 10.04 -5.01
CA PHE A 131 5.40 8.71 -4.39
C PHE A 131 6.69 8.57 -3.61
N THR A 132 7.80 9.12 -4.13
CA THR A 132 9.09 9.17 -3.41
C THR A 132 8.93 9.95 -2.11
N GLN A 133 8.26 11.10 -2.13
CA GLN A 133 7.98 11.87 -0.92
C GLN A 133 7.12 11.07 0.08
N ARG A 134 6.09 10.34 -0.39
CA ARG A 134 5.28 9.48 0.48
C ARG A 134 6.09 8.32 1.07
N LEU A 135 6.92 7.67 0.26
CA LEU A 135 7.85 6.63 0.73
C LEU A 135 8.83 7.17 1.76
N VAL A 136 9.24 8.43 1.66
CA VAL A 136 10.26 9.00 2.55
C VAL A 136 9.68 9.50 3.86
N SER A 137 8.50 10.13 3.81
CA SER A 137 8.00 10.99 4.89
C SER A 137 6.61 10.64 5.40
N ASP A 138 5.89 9.68 4.82
CA ASP A 138 4.58 9.31 5.37
C ASP A 138 4.74 8.59 6.71
N ASP A 139 3.99 9.02 7.72
CA ASP A 139 4.07 8.45 9.07
C ASP A 139 3.63 6.98 9.11
N SER A 140 2.74 6.56 8.21
CA SER A 140 2.25 5.19 8.15
C SER A 140 3.16 4.30 7.31
N TRP A 141 3.70 3.26 7.95
CA TRP A 141 4.50 2.25 7.24
C TRP A 141 3.72 1.52 6.15
N ASN A 142 2.38 1.44 6.24
CA ASN A 142 1.55 0.85 5.19
C ASN A 142 1.58 1.70 3.90
N VAL A 143 1.54 3.03 4.04
CA VAL A 143 1.60 3.96 2.91
C VAL A 143 3.00 3.95 2.31
N ARG A 144 4.04 3.98 3.15
CA ARG A 144 5.43 3.86 2.68
C ARG A 144 5.65 2.54 1.93
N LEU A 145 5.19 1.42 2.47
CA LEU A 145 5.31 0.11 1.84
C LEU A 145 4.61 0.06 0.46
N GLU A 146 3.36 0.55 0.38
CA GLU A 146 2.63 0.62 -0.89
C GLU A 146 3.38 1.53 -1.88
N ALA A 147 3.83 2.71 -1.46
CA ALA A 147 4.59 3.62 -2.31
C ALA A 147 5.86 2.95 -2.86
N LEU A 148 6.61 2.21 -2.04
CA LEU A 148 7.78 1.45 -2.46
C LEU A 148 7.43 0.43 -3.55
N GLN A 149 6.40 -0.39 -3.31
CA GLN A 149 5.97 -1.42 -4.25
C GLN A 149 5.52 -0.84 -5.59
N GLN A 150 4.75 0.25 -5.55
CA GLN A 150 4.31 0.94 -6.75
C GLN A 150 5.48 1.60 -7.49
N ILE A 151 6.43 2.20 -6.76
CA ILE A 151 7.63 2.80 -7.34
C ILE A 151 8.41 1.78 -8.16
N VAL A 152 8.72 0.63 -7.55
CA VAL A 152 9.48 -0.43 -8.21
C VAL A 152 8.69 -1.06 -9.36
N THR A 153 7.38 -1.19 -9.24
CA THR A 153 6.55 -1.79 -10.29
C THR A 153 6.51 -0.93 -11.56
N VAL A 154 6.43 0.39 -11.41
CA VAL A 154 6.19 1.30 -12.56
C VAL A 154 7.48 1.92 -13.09
N TRP A 155 8.44 2.22 -12.21
CA TRP A 155 9.65 3.00 -12.54
C TRP A 155 10.94 2.23 -12.27
N LYS A 156 10.93 0.90 -12.29
CA LYS A 156 12.10 0.05 -11.99
C LYS A 156 13.39 0.49 -12.69
N ASP A 157 13.27 0.90 -13.96
CA ASP A 157 14.41 1.22 -14.83
C ASP A 157 14.96 2.63 -14.60
N GLU A 158 14.33 3.44 -13.75
CA GLU A 158 14.85 4.75 -13.36
C GLU A 158 16.12 4.57 -12.50
N PRO A 159 17.27 5.18 -12.88
CA PRO A 159 18.55 4.92 -12.20
C PRO A 159 18.56 5.18 -10.69
N ARG A 160 17.73 6.12 -10.23
CA ARG A 160 17.63 6.52 -8.81
C ARG A 160 16.89 5.51 -7.91
N ILE A 161 16.21 4.51 -8.47
CA ILE A 161 15.38 3.60 -7.66
C ILE A 161 16.24 2.73 -6.76
N LEU A 162 17.39 2.24 -7.24
CA LEU A 162 18.26 1.41 -6.41
C LEU A 162 18.77 2.18 -5.18
N GLU A 163 19.15 3.45 -5.37
CA GLU A 163 19.57 4.33 -4.28
C GLU A 163 18.44 4.55 -3.27
N LEU A 164 17.24 4.83 -3.76
CA LEU A 164 16.05 5.00 -2.91
C LEU A 164 15.73 3.74 -2.09
N LEU A 165 15.76 2.56 -2.72
CA LEU A 165 15.56 1.28 -2.03
C LEU A 165 16.66 1.02 -0.99
N THR A 166 17.91 1.32 -1.33
CA THR A 166 19.04 1.18 -0.39
C THR A 166 18.87 2.08 0.82
N GLN A 167 18.46 3.33 0.60
CA GLN A 167 18.16 4.26 1.68
C GLN A 167 17.03 3.71 2.57
N ARG A 168 15.93 3.23 1.99
CA ARG A 168 14.82 2.65 2.76
C ARG A 168 15.22 1.39 3.52
N LEU A 169 16.03 0.52 2.93
CA LEU A 169 16.56 -0.67 3.59
C LEU A 169 17.40 -0.30 4.83
N VAL A 170 18.16 0.79 4.79
CA VAL A 170 19.06 1.15 5.90
C VAL A 170 18.35 1.98 6.96
N SER A 171 17.46 2.91 6.57
CA SER A 171 16.98 3.95 7.47
C SER A 171 15.49 3.92 7.79
N ASP A 172 14.68 3.04 7.19
CA ASP A 172 13.25 3.00 7.52
C ASP A 172 13.02 2.33 8.88
N ASP A 173 12.27 2.99 9.76
CA ASP A 173 11.98 2.47 11.10
C ASP A 173 11.15 1.18 11.06
N SER A 174 10.33 0.99 10.02
CA SER A 174 9.50 -0.19 9.86
C SER A 174 10.27 -1.33 9.20
N TRP A 175 10.41 -2.44 9.93
CA TRP A 175 11.01 -3.66 9.39
C TRP A 175 10.27 -4.21 8.16
N ASN A 176 8.97 -3.94 8.02
CA ASN A 176 8.21 -4.33 6.82
C ASN A 176 8.69 -3.58 5.57
N VAL A 177 8.97 -2.28 5.69
CA VAL A 177 9.47 -1.47 4.57
C VAL A 177 10.91 -1.85 4.24
N ARG A 178 11.77 -2.01 5.26
CA ARG A 178 13.14 -2.51 5.07
C ARG A 178 13.17 -3.87 4.38
N LEU A 179 12.34 -4.80 4.85
CA LEU A 179 12.22 -6.14 4.28
C LEU A 179 11.78 -6.11 2.81
N GLU A 180 10.82 -5.26 2.47
CA GLU A 180 10.38 -5.15 1.08
C GLU A 180 11.48 -4.54 0.21
N ALA A 181 12.15 -3.49 0.66
CA ALA A 181 13.30 -2.92 -0.05
C ALA A 181 14.38 -3.98 -0.32
N LEU A 182 14.71 -4.77 0.70
CA LEU A 182 15.65 -5.89 0.61
C LEU A 182 15.24 -6.91 -0.46
N ARG A 183 13.97 -7.31 -0.48
CA ARG A 183 13.44 -8.27 -1.46
C ARG A 183 13.52 -7.73 -2.87
N GLN A 184 13.15 -6.47 -3.07
CA GLN A 184 13.21 -5.82 -4.38
C GLN A 184 14.66 -5.71 -4.88
N ILE A 185 15.60 -5.30 -4.01
CA ILE A 185 17.04 -5.25 -4.31
C ILE A 185 17.57 -6.63 -4.70
N ALA A 186 17.33 -7.65 -3.87
CA ALA A 186 17.82 -9.01 -4.12
C ALA A 186 17.24 -9.62 -5.40
N ALA A 187 16.00 -9.27 -5.77
CA ALA A 187 15.36 -9.77 -6.99
C ALA A 187 15.83 -9.02 -8.25
N GLY A 188 15.98 -7.70 -8.16
CA GLY A 188 16.17 -6.82 -9.32
C GLY A 188 17.61 -6.39 -9.59
N TRP A 189 18.46 -6.32 -8.57
CA TRP A 189 19.77 -5.66 -8.64
C TRP A 189 20.92 -6.49 -8.06
N LYS A 190 20.73 -7.80 -7.81
CA LYS A 190 21.77 -8.71 -7.29
C LYS A 190 23.12 -8.74 -8.03
N HIS A 191 23.22 -8.19 -9.24
CA HIS A 191 24.49 -8.13 -9.98
C HIS A 191 25.11 -6.73 -9.99
N GLU A 192 24.44 -5.75 -9.40
CA GLU A 192 25.00 -4.41 -9.24
C GLU A 192 26.14 -4.41 -8.22
N PRO A 193 27.18 -3.59 -8.42
CA PRO A 193 28.25 -3.41 -7.45
C PRO A 193 27.72 -3.00 -6.08
N GLY A 194 28.30 -3.53 -5.00
CA GLY A 194 27.95 -3.15 -3.62
C GLY A 194 26.76 -3.90 -3.02
N ILE A 195 26.01 -4.69 -3.81
CA ILE A 195 24.82 -5.38 -3.29
C ILE A 195 25.19 -6.52 -2.34
N PHE A 196 26.29 -7.23 -2.58
CA PHE A 196 26.77 -8.22 -1.62
C PHE A 196 27.06 -7.56 -0.26
N GLU A 197 27.80 -6.44 -0.26
CA GLU A 197 28.17 -5.69 0.93
C GLU A 197 26.95 -5.16 1.67
N LEU A 198 25.95 -4.68 0.93
CA LEU A 198 24.67 -4.23 1.49
C LEU A 198 23.92 -5.38 2.18
N LEU A 199 23.75 -6.52 1.51
CA LEU A 199 23.09 -7.71 2.08
C LEU A 199 23.87 -8.23 3.30
N HIS A 200 25.20 -8.23 3.23
CA HIS A 200 26.08 -8.66 4.31
C HIS A 200 25.91 -7.75 5.53
N HIS A 201 25.91 -6.43 5.31
CA HIS A 201 25.64 -5.44 6.35
C HIS A 201 24.25 -5.64 6.98
N THR A 202 23.19 -5.81 6.17
CA THR A 202 21.83 -6.07 6.67
C THR A 202 21.78 -7.35 7.51
N THR A 203 22.44 -8.42 7.07
CA THR A 203 22.53 -9.70 7.81
C THR A 203 23.15 -9.56 9.18
N LEU A 204 24.07 -8.60 9.37
CA LEU A 204 24.73 -8.33 10.65
C LEU A 204 23.96 -7.35 11.53
N ASN A 205 23.38 -6.32 10.92
CA ASN A 205 23.06 -5.09 11.65
C ASN A 205 21.58 -4.69 11.64
N ASP A 206 20.70 -5.38 10.88
CA ASP A 206 19.27 -5.02 10.91
C ASP A 206 18.70 -5.18 12.33
N SER A 207 18.01 -4.14 12.80
CA SER A 207 17.50 -4.02 14.17
C SER A 207 16.27 -4.86 14.47
N PHE A 208 15.78 -5.68 13.51
CA PHE A 208 14.58 -6.49 13.67
C PHE A 208 14.61 -7.35 14.94
N GLN A 209 13.51 -7.28 15.68
CA GLN A 209 13.21 -8.13 16.83
C GLN A 209 11.89 -8.85 16.55
N ARG A 210 11.89 -10.17 16.71
CA ARG A 210 10.73 -11.00 16.44
C ARG A 210 9.76 -10.93 17.62
N GLU A 211 8.52 -10.54 17.33
CA GLU A 211 7.41 -10.57 18.29
C GLU A 211 6.51 -11.78 18.05
N ASN A 212 6.38 -12.21 16.79
CA ASN A 212 5.51 -13.29 16.39
C ASN A 212 6.24 -14.27 15.47
N LYS A 213 5.94 -15.57 15.65
CA LYS A 213 6.63 -16.64 14.92
C LYS A 213 6.46 -16.61 13.40
N TYR A 214 5.44 -15.90 12.90
CA TYR A 214 5.14 -15.79 11.47
C TYR A 214 5.80 -14.59 10.78
N GLN A 215 6.47 -13.70 11.53
CA GLN A 215 7.16 -12.54 10.95
C GLN A 215 8.37 -13.00 10.14
N ASN A 216 8.70 -12.28 9.08
CA ASN A 216 9.92 -12.53 8.31
C ASN A 216 11.04 -11.67 8.88
N ASN A 217 12.23 -12.26 9.06
CA ASN A 217 13.39 -11.56 9.59
C ASN A 217 14.23 -10.99 8.43
N PRO A 218 14.40 -9.66 8.31
CA PRO A 218 15.27 -9.06 7.28
C PRO A 218 16.69 -9.63 7.27
N ARG A 219 17.29 -9.92 8.44
CA ARG A 219 18.63 -10.55 8.51
C ARG A 219 18.64 -11.92 7.84
N GLN A 220 17.61 -12.73 8.09
CA GLN A 220 17.50 -14.07 7.50
C GLN A 220 17.30 -13.98 5.99
N ILE A 221 16.43 -13.09 5.52
CA ILE A 221 16.15 -12.91 4.09
C ILE A 221 17.38 -12.39 3.34
N ALA A 222 18.18 -11.53 3.96
CA ALA A 222 19.44 -11.07 3.40
C ALA A 222 20.44 -12.23 3.28
N LEU A 223 20.57 -13.05 4.32
CA LEU A 223 21.43 -14.24 4.31
C LEU A 223 20.97 -15.29 3.29
N GLU A 224 19.66 -15.50 3.14
CA GLU A 224 19.08 -16.35 2.11
C GLU A 224 19.46 -15.86 0.70
N ALA A 225 19.36 -14.55 0.46
CA ALA A 225 19.77 -13.95 -0.80
C ALA A 225 21.28 -14.13 -1.04
N ILE A 226 22.11 -13.97 0.00
CA ILE A 226 23.56 -14.19 -0.08
C ILE A 226 23.87 -15.63 -0.48
N VAL A 227 23.33 -16.61 0.24
CA VAL A 227 23.57 -18.04 -0.01
C VAL A 227 23.09 -18.43 -1.42
N LYS A 228 21.99 -17.85 -1.89
CA LYS A 228 21.42 -18.15 -3.21
C LYS A 228 22.21 -17.54 -4.36
N HIS A 229 22.65 -16.29 -4.22
CA HIS A 229 23.18 -15.50 -5.34
C HIS A 229 24.71 -15.35 -5.32
N TYR A 230 25.35 -15.59 -4.17
CA TYR A 230 26.80 -15.49 -4.00
C TYR A 230 27.37 -16.71 -3.25
N PRO A 231 27.04 -17.95 -3.64
CA PRO A 231 27.49 -19.14 -2.92
C PRO A 231 29.02 -19.25 -2.86
N GLU A 232 29.72 -18.82 -3.93
CA GLU A 232 31.18 -18.88 -4.05
C GLU A 232 31.89 -17.67 -3.42
N HIS A 233 31.16 -16.70 -2.87
CA HIS A 233 31.80 -15.55 -2.24
C HIS A 233 32.48 -15.98 -0.93
N PRO A 234 33.76 -15.65 -0.70
CA PRO A 234 34.52 -16.13 0.47
C PRO A 234 33.89 -15.85 1.83
N GLN A 235 33.04 -14.82 1.94
CA GLN A 235 32.34 -14.46 3.18
C GLN A 235 30.98 -15.13 3.36
N THR A 236 30.44 -15.84 2.35
CA THR A 236 29.11 -16.46 2.43
C THR A 236 29.05 -17.55 3.49
N LEU A 237 29.98 -18.51 3.46
CA LEU A 237 30.02 -19.59 4.44
C LEU A 237 30.35 -19.09 5.87
N PRO A 238 31.37 -18.24 6.09
CA PRO A 238 31.63 -17.66 7.40
C PRO A 238 30.44 -16.89 7.98
N LEU A 239 29.73 -16.10 7.16
CA LEU A 239 28.55 -15.35 7.61
C LEU A 239 27.41 -16.30 8.01
N LEU A 240 27.19 -17.37 7.24
CA LEU A 240 26.17 -18.38 7.55
C LEU A 240 26.49 -19.12 8.87
N GLN A 241 27.75 -19.48 9.10
CA GLN A 241 28.22 -20.09 10.35
C GLN A 241 28.03 -19.14 11.55
N ASP A 242 28.49 -17.89 11.41
CA ASP A 242 28.35 -16.88 12.46
C ASP A 242 26.87 -16.62 12.82
N ARG A 243 25.99 -16.54 11.82
CA ARG A 243 24.55 -16.39 12.05
C ARG A 243 23.88 -17.63 12.67
N ALA A 244 24.38 -18.83 12.41
CA ALA A 244 23.90 -20.07 13.03
C ALA A 244 24.19 -20.12 14.54
N GLU A 245 25.31 -19.55 14.97
CA GLU A 245 25.79 -19.58 16.36
C GLU A 245 25.34 -18.35 17.16
N ASN A 246 25.42 -17.16 16.55
CA ASN A 246 25.44 -15.90 17.29
C ASN A 246 24.26 -14.95 17.00
N ASP A 247 23.37 -15.23 16.03
CA ASP A 247 22.23 -14.33 15.80
C ASP A 247 21.30 -14.31 17.01
N SER A 248 20.70 -13.16 17.33
CA SER A 248 19.75 -13.05 18.44
C SER A 248 18.42 -13.77 18.17
N ASP A 249 18.03 -13.92 16.90
CA ASP A 249 16.79 -14.55 16.49
C ASP A 249 16.93 -16.07 16.36
N GLU A 250 16.17 -16.81 17.16
CA GLU A 250 16.23 -18.28 17.22
C GLU A 250 15.87 -18.94 15.89
N GLN A 251 14.84 -18.44 15.20
CA GLN A 251 14.43 -19.03 13.92
C GLN A 251 15.51 -18.87 12.85
N LEU A 252 16.18 -17.73 12.81
CA LEU A 252 17.31 -17.51 11.92
C LEU A 252 18.45 -18.48 12.23
N ARG A 253 18.82 -18.64 13.51
CA ARG A 253 19.86 -19.61 13.93
C ARG A 253 19.52 -21.03 13.46
N GLU A 254 18.29 -21.49 13.71
CA GLU A 254 17.85 -22.84 13.32
C GLU A 254 17.81 -23.03 11.80
N TRP A 255 17.33 -22.03 11.06
CA TRP A 255 17.39 -22.05 9.60
C TRP A 255 18.83 -22.14 9.09
N ALA A 256 19.75 -21.36 9.66
CA ALA A 256 21.15 -21.32 9.26
C ALA A 256 21.87 -22.66 9.53
N LYS A 257 21.66 -23.28 10.70
CA LYS A 257 22.17 -24.63 11.02
C LYS A 257 21.68 -25.67 10.02
N LYS A 258 20.38 -25.66 9.71
CA LYS A 258 19.81 -26.57 8.72
C LYS A 258 20.41 -26.34 7.33
N LYS A 259 20.66 -25.08 6.96
CA LYS A 259 21.27 -24.75 5.68
C LYS A 259 22.73 -25.21 5.59
N LEU A 260 23.50 -25.11 6.67
CA LEU A 260 24.87 -25.64 6.74
C LEU A 260 24.90 -27.17 6.54
N GLN A 261 24.03 -27.90 7.23
CA GLN A 261 23.92 -29.36 7.06
C GLN A 261 23.59 -29.75 5.60
N GLN A 262 22.83 -28.92 4.87
CA GLN A 262 22.54 -29.16 3.46
C GLN A 262 23.71 -28.88 2.52
N LEU A 263 24.69 -28.07 2.93
CA LEU A 263 25.89 -27.78 2.14
C LEU A 263 27.00 -28.82 2.38
N GLU A 264 26.94 -29.56 3.49
CA GLU A 264 27.87 -30.62 3.85
C GLU A 264 27.52 -32.00 3.24
N ASN A 265 26.27 -32.16 2.77
CA ASN A 265 25.76 -33.38 2.13
C ASN A 265 25.69 -33.22 0.60
#